data_AF-A0AAD4HAM7-F1
#
_entry.id   AF-A0AAD4HAM7-F1
#
_cell.length_a   1.000
_cell.length_b   1.000
_cell.length_c   1.000
_cell.angle_alpha   90.00
_cell.angle_beta   90.00
_cell.angle_gamma   90.00
#
_symmetry.space_group_name_H-M   'P 1'
#
loop_
_entity.id
_entity.type
_entity.pdbx_description
1 polymer ?
#
loop_
_entity_poly.entity_id
_entity_poly.type
_entity_poly.pdbx_seq_one_letter_code
_entity_poly.pdbx_strand_id
1 'polypeptide(L)'
;MVSPPGPKPKFPLHTKEPSREISKLLAETDNADIHFTLTYFELASVGSTARDLLEVAGANHTKHTAYDDDWLQGKVPTGFSYLPVLTVKLPHDKELHLAEAIVIDTFLAERFGLLGENSWEATLIRMFYTNMQYLRERTFSEVFVDPMDKRIKARAWFLERVLKKFLDDHEYHLKENGSNGHYVGDKLSLADIHLWNIIHFYGTVPWGQKAIDMFKKYPLVWKVKETVERVPRLVEWRATDEFKGYEMESVKNYSEFGLDGEDAVAPLTPVA
;
A
#
# COMPACT_ATOMS: atom_id res chain seq x y z
N MET A 1 7.79 12.63 -20.61
CA MET A 1 6.90 11.53 -21.02
C MET A 1 7.76 10.37 -21.51
N VAL A 2 7.85 9.30 -20.71
CA VAL A 2 8.38 8.02 -21.18
C VAL A 2 7.39 7.51 -22.24
N SER A 3 7.89 7.07 -23.40
CA SER A 3 7.07 6.51 -24.48
C SER A 3 6.11 5.44 -23.94
N PRO A 4 4.87 5.33 -24.47
CA PRO A 4 3.97 4.29 -24.04
C PRO A 4 4.66 2.94 -24.24
N PRO A 5 4.66 2.07 -23.23
CA PRO A 5 5.33 0.80 -23.32
C PRO A 5 4.83 -0.01 -24.52
N GLY A 6 5.72 -0.76 -25.18
CA GLY A 6 5.33 -1.78 -26.17
C GLY A 6 4.38 -2.83 -25.57
N PRO A 7 3.75 -3.69 -26.41
CA PRO A 7 2.77 -4.67 -25.97
C PRO A 7 3.32 -5.50 -24.80
N LYS A 8 2.68 -5.41 -23.63
CA LYS A 8 3.09 -6.16 -22.43
C LYS A 8 2.50 -7.57 -22.44
N PRO A 9 3.28 -8.61 -22.10
CA PRO A 9 2.77 -9.97 -21.99
C PRO A 9 1.68 -10.04 -20.93
N LYS A 10 0.67 -10.87 -21.20
CA LYS A 10 -0.52 -11.03 -20.36
C LYS A 10 -0.53 -12.40 -19.72
N PHE A 11 -0.78 -12.45 -18.41
CA PHE A 11 -1.21 -13.71 -17.80
C PHE A 11 -2.73 -13.86 -17.96
N PRO A 12 -3.25 -15.09 -18.13
CA PRO A 12 -4.69 -15.32 -18.20
C PRO A 12 -5.31 -15.17 -16.80
N LEU A 13 -6.48 -14.52 -16.71
CA LEU A 13 -7.31 -14.53 -15.49
C LEU A 13 -8.21 -15.76 -15.41
N HIS A 14 -8.40 -16.47 -16.52
CA HIS A 14 -9.14 -17.71 -16.55
C HIS A 14 -8.24 -18.86 -16.08
N THR A 15 -8.67 -19.55 -15.02
CA THR A 15 -8.04 -20.79 -14.55
C THR A 15 -8.51 -21.97 -15.39
N LYS A 16 -7.68 -23.00 -15.55
CA LYS A 16 -8.09 -24.24 -16.22
C LYS A 16 -9.17 -24.97 -15.43
N GLU A 17 -9.10 -24.89 -14.11
CA GLU A 17 -10.06 -25.48 -13.19
C GLU A 17 -11.25 -24.55 -12.94
N PRO A 18 -12.43 -25.11 -12.64
CA PRO A 18 -13.59 -24.32 -12.26
C PRO A 18 -13.31 -23.45 -11.02
N SER A 19 -13.82 -22.22 -11.00
CA SER A 19 -13.62 -21.27 -9.91
C SER A 19 -14.02 -21.80 -8.53
N ARG A 20 -15.04 -22.67 -8.47
CA ARG A 20 -15.47 -23.34 -7.22
C ARG A 20 -14.37 -24.24 -6.63
N GLU A 21 -13.60 -24.93 -7.48
CA GLU A 21 -12.52 -25.82 -7.04
C GLU A 21 -11.32 -25.01 -6.57
N ILE A 22 -11.03 -23.90 -7.26
CA ILE A 22 -10.01 -22.94 -6.83
C ILE A 22 -10.37 -22.32 -5.47
N SER A 23 -11.62 -21.91 -5.29
CA SER A 23 -12.12 -21.37 -4.02
C SER A 23 -11.98 -22.39 -2.88
N LYS A 24 -12.40 -23.63 -3.12
CA LYS A 24 -12.24 -24.73 -2.16
C LYS A 24 -10.77 -24.97 -1.81
N LEU A 25 -9.90 -25.07 -2.81
CA LEU A 25 -8.47 -25.27 -2.59
C LEU A 25 -7.83 -24.13 -1.80
N LEU A 26 -8.18 -22.87 -2.11
CA LEU A 26 -7.69 -21.72 -1.36
C LEU A 26 -8.12 -21.74 0.10
N ALA A 27 -9.34 -22.21 0.38
CA ALA A 27 -9.88 -22.31 1.74
C ALA A 27 -9.28 -23.47 2.55
N GLU A 28 -8.93 -24.57 1.89
CA GLU A 28 -8.42 -25.79 2.54
C GLU A 28 -6.88 -25.79 2.69
N THR A 29 -6.16 -25.03 1.87
CA THR A 29 -4.69 -24.97 1.92
C THR A 29 -4.22 -24.06 3.07
N ASP A 30 -3.35 -24.58 3.94
CA ASP A 30 -2.69 -23.79 4.99
C ASP A 30 -1.77 -22.72 4.37
N ASN A 31 -1.64 -21.57 5.02
CA ASN A 31 -0.75 -20.50 4.57
C ASN A 31 0.72 -20.92 4.51
N ALA A 32 1.15 -21.89 5.33
CA ALA A 32 2.49 -22.45 5.28
C ALA A 32 2.81 -23.21 3.98
N ASP A 33 1.78 -23.76 3.33
CA ASP A 33 1.90 -24.55 2.09
C ASP A 33 1.75 -23.68 0.83
N ILE A 34 1.59 -22.37 0.99
CA ILE A 34 1.44 -21.43 -0.12
C ILE A 34 2.68 -20.56 -0.22
N HIS A 35 3.14 -20.41 -1.45
CA HIS A 35 4.20 -19.48 -1.76
C HIS A 35 3.65 -18.28 -2.52
N PHE A 36 3.89 -17.08 -1.99
CA PHE A 36 3.49 -15.83 -2.60
C PHE A 36 4.68 -15.18 -3.31
N THR A 37 4.50 -14.69 -4.53
CA THR A 37 5.51 -13.84 -5.18
C THR A 37 4.88 -12.50 -5.52
N LEU A 38 5.35 -11.44 -4.88
CA LEU A 38 4.93 -10.07 -5.21
C LEU A 38 5.88 -9.49 -6.26
N THR A 39 5.34 -9.18 -7.45
CA THR A 39 6.06 -8.46 -8.50
C THR A 39 5.75 -6.98 -8.44
N TYR A 40 6.75 -6.15 -8.14
CA TYR A 40 6.61 -4.70 -8.05
C TYR A 40 7.97 -3.97 -8.20
N PHE A 41 7.95 -2.64 -8.29
CA PHE A 41 9.15 -1.80 -8.31
C PHE A 41 9.81 -1.71 -6.92
N GLU A 42 11.08 -1.34 -6.86
CA GLU A 42 11.82 -1.13 -5.60
C GLU A 42 11.51 0.21 -4.94
N LEU A 43 10.24 0.52 -4.75
CA LEU A 43 9.80 1.76 -4.13
C LEU A 43 8.68 1.48 -3.13
N ALA A 44 8.61 2.32 -2.10
CA ALA A 44 7.54 2.35 -1.13
C ALA A 44 6.34 3.13 -1.70
N SER A 45 5.36 2.41 -2.26
CA SER A 45 4.14 2.99 -2.88
C SER A 45 2.99 1.98 -2.89
N VAL A 46 2.23 1.83 -3.98
CA VAL A 46 1.01 1.02 -4.00
C VAL A 46 1.22 -0.48 -3.73
N GLY A 47 2.44 -1.01 -3.89
CA GLY A 47 2.76 -2.39 -3.51
C GLY A 47 3.19 -2.57 -2.04
N SER A 48 3.32 -1.50 -1.26
CA SER A 48 3.90 -1.59 0.08
C SER A 48 2.96 -2.21 1.11
N THR A 49 1.64 -2.04 0.97
CA THR A 49 0.69 -2.68 1.89
C THR A 49 0.72 -4.19 1.73
N ALA A 50 0.78 -4.71 0.50
CA ALA A 50 0.99 -6.14 0.25
C ALA A 50 2.27 -6.68 0.94
N ARG A 51 3.38 -5.93 0.89
CA ARG A 51 4.62 -6.30 1.60
C ARG A 51 4.38 -6.36 3.12
N ASP A 52 3.81 -5.30 3.69
CA ASP A 52 3.51 -5.25 5.13
C ASP A 52 2.57 -6.41 5.55
N LEU A 53 1.60 -6.80 4.72
CA LEU A 53 0.69 -7.92 4.98
C LEU A 53 1.38 -9.30 4.92
N LEU A 54 2.27 -9.52 3.96
CA LEU A 54 3.04 -10.76 3.85
C LEU A 54 3.96 -10.95 5.07
N GLU A 55 4.60 -9.85 5.49
CA GLU A 55 5.54 -9.83 6.61
C GLU A 55 4.85 -10.01 7.96
N VAL A 56 3.75 -9.28 8.20
CA VAL A 56 3.00 -9.41 9.46
C VAL A 56 2.40 -10.81 9.62
N ALA A 57 2.05 -11.47 8.52
CA ALA A 57 1.56 -12.85 8.53
C ALA A 57 2.69 -13.89 8.67
N GLY A 58 3.96 -13.49 8.47
CA GLY A 58 5.07 -14.43 8.36
C GLY A 58 4.92 -15.40 7.20
N ALA A 59 4.31 -14.94 6.10
CA ALA A 59 3.99 -15.78 4.96
C ALA A 59 5.27 -16.22 4.22
N ASN A 60 5.26 -17.44 3.69
CA ASN A 60 6.30 -17.90 2.77
C ASN A 60 6.18 -17.11 1.45
N HIS A 61 7.07 -16.17 1.23
CA HIS A 61 6.98 -15.30 0.08
C HIS A 61 8.35 -14.92 -0.50
N THR A 62 8.33 -14.51 -1.76
CA THR A 62 9.46 -13.92 -2.47
C THR A 62 9.05 -12.59 -3.09
N LYS A 63 10.06 -11.77 -3.32
CA LYS A 63 9.95 -10.57 -4.14
C LYS A 63 10.47 -10.84 -5.53
N HIS A 64 9.76 -10.32 -6.52
CA HIS A 64 10.27 -10.16 -7.87
C HIS A 64 10.31 -8.67 -8.22
N THR A 65 11.51 -8.10 -8.25
CA THR A 65 11.70 -6.70 -8.65
C THR A 65 11.52 -6.58 -10.17
N ALA A 66 10.56 -5.76 -10.61
CA ALA A 66 10.48 -5.34 -12.00
C ALA A 66 11.47 -4.19 -12.24
N TYR A 67 12.62 -4.49 -12.84
CA TYR A 67 13.56 -3.44 -13.25
C TYR A 67 13.01 -2.67 -14.44
N ASP A 68 13.37 -1.39 -14.56
CA ASP A 68 12.88 -0.51 -15.63
C ASP A 68 13.14 -1.09 -17.02
N ASP A 69 14.31 -1.68 -17.26
CA ASP A 69 14.61 -2.30 -18.56
C ASP A 69 13.71 -3.50 -18.87
N ASP A 70 13.50 -4.40 -17.91
CA ASP A 70 12.64 -5.57 -18.10
C ASP A 70 11.17 -5.16 -18.22
N TRP A 71 10.77 -4.15 -17.44
CA TRP A 71 9.48 -3.51 -17.55
C TRP A 71 9.31 -2.92 -18.95
N LEU A 72 10.18 -2.02 -19.40
CA LEU A 72 10.14 -1.34 -20.69
C LEU A 72 10.17 -2.30 -21.87
N GLN A 73 11.01 -3.34 -21.81
CA GLN A 73 11.11 -4.40 -22.84
C GLN A 73 9.91 -5.36 -22.84
N GLY A 74 9.01 -5.26 -21.86
CA GLY A 74 7.81 -6.09 -21.81
C GLY A 74 8.13 -7.55 -21.48
N LYS A 75 9.08 -7.80 -20.57
CA LYS A 75 9.38 -9.15 -20.07
C LYS A 75 8.53 -9.53 -18.85
N VAL A 76 7.89 -8.55 -18.21
CA VAL A 76 7.08 -8.73 -17.00
C VAL A 76 5.61 -9.00 -17.38
N PRO A 77 5.06 -10.20 -17.11
CA PRO A 77 3.65 -10.49 -17.36
C PRO A 77 2.74 -9.69 -16.43
N THR A 78 1.64 -9.16 -16.97
CA THR A 78 0.66 -8.37 -16.20
C THR A 78 -0.77 -8.69 -16.63
N GLY A 79 -1.75 -8.51 -15.74
CA GLY A 79 -3.16 -8.57 -16.15
C GLY A 79 -3.55 -7.34 -16.96
N PHE A 80 -3.34 -6.15 -16.38
CA PHE A 80 -3.84 -4.89 -16.93
C PHE A 80 -2.76 -3.90 -17.38
N SER A 81 -1.54 -4.37 -17.66
CA SER A 81 -0.39 -3.53 -18.07
C SER A 81 0.19 -2.67 -16.95
N TYR A 82 -0.19 -2.95 -15.71
CA TYR A 82 0.27 -2.27 -14.51
C TYR A 82 0.76 -3.29 -13.48
N LEU A 83 1.60 -2.80 -12.58
CA LEU A 83 2.02 -3.47 -11.35
C LEU A 83 1.32 -2.78 -10.16
N PRO A 84 1.13 -3.46 -9.02
CA PRO A 84 1.66 -4.78 -8.66
C PRO A 84 0.93 -5.98 -9.26
N VAL A 85 1.61 -7.13 -9.23
CA VAL A 85 1.06 -8.47 -9.51
C VAL A 85 1.43 -9.38 -8.35
N LEU A 86 0.46 -10.18 -7.88
CA LEU A 86 0.70 -11.25 -6.92
C LEU A 86 0.54 -12.60 -7.60
N THR A 87 1.58 -13.42 -7.55
CA THR A 87 1.50 -14.84 -7.94
C THR A 87 1.34 -15.68 -6.67
N VAL A 88 0.35 -16.57 -6.67
CA VAL A 88 0.02 -17.47 -5.55
C VAL A 88 0.23 -18.90 -6.03
N LYS A 89 1.30 -19.53 -5.53
CA LYS A 89 1.60 -20.95 -5.80
C LYS A 89 1.02 -21.81 -4.70
N LEU A 90 0.13 -22.70 -5.09
CA LEU A 90 -0.57 -23.67 -4.26
C LEU A 90 0.05 -25.06 -4.47
N PRO A 91 -0.27 -26.03 -3.61
CA PRO A 91 0.09 -27.43 -3.82
C PRO A 91 -0.34 -27.96 -5.20
N HIS A 92 0.36 -29.02 -5.65
CA HIS A 92 0.13 -29.66 -6.96
C HIS A 92 0.37 -28.74 -8.16
N ASP A 93 1.40 -27.88 -8.07
CA ASP A 93 1.86 -26.98 -9.15
C ASP A 93 0.75 -26.04 -9.68
N LYS A 94 -0.20 -25.68 -8.82
CA LYS A 94 -1.26 -24.73 -9.17
C LYS A 94 -0.78 -23.31 -8.92
N GLU A 95 -0.94 -22.47 -9.92
CA GLU A 95 -0.51 -21.08 -9.87
C GLU A 95 -1.69 -20.16 -10.23
N LEU A 96 -1.93 -19.17 -9.38
CA LEU A 96 -2.92 -18.11 -9.58
C LEU A 96 -2.21 -16.77 -9.69
N HIS A 97 -2.78 -15.85 -10.47
CA HIS A 97 -2.28 -14.49 -10.59
C HIS A 97 -3.37 -13.49 -10.25
N LEU A 98 -3.02 -12.50 -9.43
CA LEU A 98 -3.86 -11.36 -9.10
C LEU A 98 -3.18 -10.08 -9.58
N ALA A 99 -3.98 -9.13 -10.05
CA ALA A 99 -3.57 -7.76 -10.38
C ALA A 99 -4.42 -6.78 -9.57
N GLU A 100 -4.07 -5.50 -9.61
CA GLU A 100 -4.67 -4.40 -8.85
C GLU A 100 -4.32 -4.44 -7.36
N ALA A 101 -3.64 -3.39 -6.87
CA ALA A 101 -3.15 -3.32 -5.49
C ALA A 101 -4.27 -3.53 -4.46
N ILE A 102 -5.43 -2.90 -4.65
CA ILE A 102 -6.58 -3.04 -3.75
C ILE A 102 -7.08 -4.49 -3.66
N VAL A 103 -7.11 -5.19 -4.79
CA VAL A 103 -7.57 -6.58 -4.84
C VAL A 103 -6.54 -7.50 -4.17
N ILE A 104 -5.25 -7.27 -4.44
CA ILE A 104 -4.14 -8.01 -3.81
C ILE A 104 -4.17 -7.83 -2.29
N ASP A 105 -4.26 -6.59 -1.81
CA ASP A 105 -4.22 -6.27 -0.38
C ASP A 105 -5.43 -6.84 0.36
N THR A 106 -6.63 -6.75 -0.23
CA THR A 106 -7.84 -7.34 0.37
C THR A 106 -7.82 -8.87 0.35
N PHE A 107 -7.31 -9.50 -0.72
CA PHE A 107 -7.11 -10.95 -0.77
C PHE A 107 -6.15 -11.44 0.32
N LEU A 108 -5.00 -10.79 0.46
CA LEU A 108 -4.01 -11.11 1.49
C LEU A 108 -4.59 -10.88 2.90
N ALA A 109 -5.26 -9.76 3.12
CA ALA A 109 -5.88 -9.46 4.41
C ALA A 109 -6.95 -10.48 4.81
N GLU A 110 -7.81 -10.90 3.87
CA GLU A 110 -8.81 -11.96 4.13
C GLU A 110 -8.12 -13.26 4.53
N ARG A 111 -7.08 -13.64 3.79
CA ARG A 111 -6.33 -14.88 4.01
C ARG A 111 -5.57 -14.90 5.33
N PHE A 112 -5.14 -13.74 5.82
CA PHE A 112 -4.38 -13.61 7.06
C PHE A 112 -5.23 -13.15 8.25
N GLY A 113 -6.57 -13.11 8.10
CA GLY A 113 -7.48 -12.73 9.20
C GLY A 113 -7.41 -11.26 9.60
N LEU A 114 -6.96 -10.39 8.69
CA LEU A 114 -6.84 -8.93 8.86
C LEU A 114 -8.01 -8.15 8.25
N LEU A 115 -9.08 -8.85 7.85
CA LEU A 115 -10.26 -8.28 7.20
C LEU A 115 -11.51 -8.37 8.08
N GLY A 116 -11.32 -8.33 9.39
CA GLY A 116 -12.39 -8.35 10.39
C GLY A 116 -12.88 -9.76 10.70
N GLU A 117 -13.76 -9.86 11.68
CA GLU A 117 -14.30 -11.15 12.15
C GLU A 117 -15.57 -11.58 11.44
N ASN A 118 -16.19 -10.67 10.71
CA ASN A 118 -17.47 -10.88 10.04
C ASN A 118 -17.59 -10.03 8.77
N SER A 119 -18.56 -10.36 7.93
CA SER A 119 -18.77 -9.71 6.63
C SER A 119 -19.03 -8.19 6.74
N TRP A 120 -19.59 -7.73 7.86
CA TRP A 120 -19.84 -6.31 8.07
C TRP A 120 -18.56 -5.55 8.41
N GLU A 121 -17.75 -6.04 9.35
CA GLU A 121 -16.42 -5.49 9.62
C GLU A 121 -15.54 -5.50 8.38
N ALA A 122 -15.58 -6.60 7.61
CA ALA A 122 -14.87 -6.73 6.35
C ALA A 122 -15.28 -5.64 5.34
N THR A 123 -16.55 -5.22 5.35
CA THR A 123 -17.05 -4.11 4.52
C THR A 123 -16.53 -2.77 5.02
N LEU A 124 -16.57 -2.52 6.34
CA LEU A 124 -16.07 -1.28 6.93
C LEU A 124 -14.55 -1.12 6.73
N ILE A 125 -13.78 -2.19 6.90
CA ILE A 125 -12.33 -2.19 6.67
C ILE A 125 -12.03 -1.83 5.22
N ARG A 126 -12.74 -2.42 4.25
CA ARG A 126 -12.61 -2.06 2.82
C ARG A 126 -12.98 -0.61 2.56
N MET A 127 -13.99 -0.08 3.23
CA MET A 127 -14.41 1.33 3.09
C MET A 127 -13.30 2.28 3.55
N PHE A 128 -12.72 2.06 4.74
CA PHE A 128 -11.59 2.87 5.23
C PHE A 128 -10.35 2.72 4.35
N TYR A 129 -9.99 1.48 4.01
CA TYR A 129 -8.85 1.17 3.15
C TYR A 129 -8.97 1.89 1.79
N THR A 130 -10.11 1.78 1.11
CA THR A 130 -10.27 2.43 -0.21
C THR A 130 -10.26 3.95 -0.10
N ASN A 131 -10.84 4.55 0.93
CA ASN A 131 -10.79 5.99 1.16
C ASN A 131 -9.33 6.49 1.32
N MET A 132 -8.54 5.80 2.14
CA MET A 132 -7.11 6.05 2.33
C MET A 132 -6.32 5.91 1.03
N GLN A 133 -6.58 4.86 0.25
CA GLN A 133 -5.93 4.67 -1.04
C GLN A 133 -6.27 5.81 -2.01
N TYR A 134 -7.50 6.34 -1.97
CA TYR A 134 -7.87 7.52 -2.77
C TYR A 134 -7.16 8.80 -2.34
N LEU A 135 -6.76 8.95 -1.08
CA LEU A 135 -5.92 10.08 -0.65
C LEU A 135 -4.54 10.05 -1.33
N ARG A 136 -3.94 8.86 -1.43
CA ARG A 136 -2.70 8.65 -2.19
C ARG A 136 -2.92 8.88 -3.68
N GLU A 137 -3.99 8.36 -4.26
CA GLU A 137 -4.30 8.56 -5.68
C GLU A 137 -4.46 10.05 -6.03
N ARG A 138 -5.14 10.83 -5.18
CA ARG A 138 -5.24 12.29 -5.35
C ARG A 138 -3.88 12.97 -5.23
N THR A 139 -2.97 12.43 -4.43
CA THR A 139 -1.60 12.94 -4.39
C THR A 139 -0.93 12.80 -5.76
N PHE A 140 -1.04 11.63 -6.40
CA PHE A 140 -0.47 11.41 -7.74
C PHE A 140 -1.18 12.21 -8.83
N SER A 141 -2.52 12.20 -8.85
CA SER A 141 -3.31 12.78 -9.94
C SER A 141 -3.52 14.29 -9.83
N GLU A 142 -3.50 14.86 -8.62
CA GLU A 142 -3.80 16.27 -8.39
C GLU A 142 -2.58 17.06 -7.91
N VAL A 143 -1.70 16.48 -7.07
CA VAL A 143 -0.55 17.22 -6.51
C VAL A 143 0.68 17.10 -7.41
N PHE A 144 0.96 15.94 -7.99
CA PHE A 144 2.11 15.73 -8.89
C PHE A 144 1.84 16.21 -10.32
N VAL A 145 1.21 17.38 -10.43
CA VAL A 145 0.90 18.01 -11.72
C VAL A 145 2.08 18.79 -12.26
N ASP A 146 2.19 18.82 -13.58
CA ASP A 146 3.06 19.71 -14.34
C ASP A 146 2.22 20.79 -15.04
N PRO A 147 2.67 22.05 -15.15
CA PRO A 147 3.91 22.69 -14.66
C PRO A 147 3.90 23.15 -13.17
N MET A 148 5.05 23.67 -12.69
CA MET A 148 5.32 24.06 -11.30
C MET A 148 4.27 24.96 -10.64
N ASP A 149 3.74 25.98 -11.34
CA ASP A 149 2.75 26.90 -10.78
C ASP A 149 1.42 26.21 -10.45
N LYS A 150 1.04 25.20 -11.25
CA LYS A 150 -0.10 24.34 -10.96
C LYS A 150 0.18 23.46 -9.75
N ARG A 151 1.41 22.94 -9.64
CA ARG A 151 1.86 22.11 -8.51
C ARG A 151 1.74 22.84 -7.18
N ILE A 152 2.15 24.11 -7.12
CA ILE A 152 2.03 24.97 -5.93
C ILE A 152 0.57 25.09 -5.48
N LYS A 153 -0.31 25.51 -6.40
CA LYS A 153 -1.75 25.71 -6.11
C LYS A 153 -2.43 24.41 -5.71
N ALA A 154 -2.14 23.33 -6.43
CA ALA A 154 -2.73 22.03 -6.15
C ALA A 154 -2.28 21.47 -4.80
N ARG A 155 -1.00 21.61 -4.45
CA ARG A 155 -0.48 21.21 -3.13
C ARG A 155 -1.13 22.00 -2.01
N ALA A 156 -1.24 23.32 -2.13
CA ALA A 156 -1.90 24.15 -1.13
C ALA A 156 -3.36 23.73 -0.93
N TRP A 157 -4.09 23.54 -2.04
CA TRP A 157 -5.48 23.07 -1.99
C TRP A 157 -5.59 21.67 -1.37
N PHE A 158 -4.71 20.74 -1.75
CA PHE A 158 -4.67 19.39 -1.20
C PHE A 158 -4.49 19.41 0.32
N LEU A 159 -3.50 20.14 0.82
CA LEU A 159 -3.24 20.23 2.26
C LEU A 159 -4.41 20.89 2.99
N GLU A 160 -4.84 22.07 2.56
CA GLU A 160 -5.85 22.88 3.26
C GLU A 160 -7.26 22.29 3.21
N ARG A 161 -7.59 21.54 2.15
CA ARG A 161 -8.95 21.05 1.88
C ARG A 161 -9.03 19.53 1.93
N VAL A 162 -8.26 18.84 1.09
CA VAL A 162 -8.40 17.38 0.94
C VAL A 162 -7.90 16.66 2.18
N LEU A 163 -6.64 16.88 2.55
CA LEU A 163 -6.02 16.24 3.70
C LEU A 163 -6.70 16.66 4.99
N LYS A 164 -6.99 17.96 5.16
CA LYS A 164 -7.73 18.43 6.34
C LYS A 164 -9.08 17.72 6.48
N LYS A 165 -9.89 17.66 5.42
CA LYS A 165 -11.20 17.00 5.47
C LYS A 165 -11.07 15.50 5.74
N PHE A 166 -10.13 14.84 5.07
CA PHE A 166 -9.81 13.43 5.31
C PHE A 166 -9.52 13.19 6.80
N LEU A 167 -8.66 14.01 7.40
CA LEU A 167 -8.30 13.89 8.80
C LEU A 167 -9.48 14.18 9.75
N ASP A 168 -10.27 15.22 9.46
CA ASP A 168 -11.49 15.53 10.23
C ASP A 168 -12.47 14.33 10.24
N ASP A 169 -12.73 13.74 9.07
CA ASP A 169 -13.63 12.59 8.91
C ASP A 169 -13.07 11.34 9.62
N HIS A 170 -11.78 11.04 9.47
CA HIS A 170 -11.15 9.87 10.05
C HIS A 170 -11.04 9.95 11.58
N GLU A 171 -10.73 11.13 12.13
CA GLU A 171 -10.71 11.37 13.57
C GLU A 171 -12.11 11.19 14.18
N TYR A 172 -13.16 11.65 13.49
CA TYR A 172 -14.54 11.40 13.89
C TYR A 172 -14.83 9.89 13.97
N HIS A 173 -14.53 9.13 12.92
CA HIS A 173 -14.82 7.69 12.90
C HIS A 173 -14.02 6.90 13.94
N LEU A 174 -12.76 7.26 14.18
CA LEU A 174 -11.95 6.65 15.24
C LEU A 174 -12.49 6.96 16.63
N LYS A 175 -13.04 8.17 16.84
CA LYS A 175 -13.72 8.52 18.07
C LYS A 175 -14.97 7.66 18.28
N GLU A 176 -15.78 7.48 17.24
CA GLU A 176 -16.99 6.64 17.27
C GLU A 176 -16.65 5.16 17.52
N ASN A 177 -15.49 4.67 17.05
CA ASN A 177 -14.98 3.33 17.37
C ASN A 177 -14.30 3.25 18.76
N GLY A 178 -14.59 4.20 19.66
CA GLY A 178 -14.12 4.16 21.05
C GLY A 178 -12.67 4.60 21.26
N SER A 179 -12.03 5.24 20.27
CA SER A 179 -10.67 5.80 20.40
C SER A 179 -9.61 4.75 20.79
N ASN A 180 -9.82 3.49 20.42
CA ASN A 180 -9.02 2.35 20.90
C ASN A 180 -7.71 2.14 20.13
N GLY A 181 -7.50 2.81 18.99
CA GLY A 181 -6.31 2.64 18.13
C GLY A 181 -6.56 1.78 16.90
N HIS A 182 -7.81 1.41 16.63
CA HIS A 182 -8.24 0.64 15.46
C HIS A 182 -9.40 1.34 14.75
N TYR A 183 -9.46 1.22 13.42
CA TYR A 183 -10.58 1.73 12.64
C TYR A 183 -11.87 0.94 12.82
N VAL A 184 -11.76 -0.37 12.99
CA VAL A 184 -12.90 -1.29 13.07
C VAL A 184 -12.65 -2.31 14.17
N GLY A 185 -13.62 -2.44 15.09
CA GLY A 185 -13.48 -3.35 16.23
C GLY A 185 -12.32 -2.91 17.13
N ASP A 186 -11.59 -3.88 17.68
CA ASP A 186 -10.47 -3.66 18.60
C ASP A 186 -9.21 -4.47 18.24
N LYS A 187 -9.12 -4.92 16.99
CA LYS A 187 -8.01 -5.75 16.48
C LYS A 187 -7.34 -5.10 15.29
N LEU A 188 -6.05 -5.42 15.10
CA LEU A 188 -5.27 -5.01 13.94
C LEU A 188 -5.97 -5.45 12.64
N SER A 189 -6.16 -4.51 11.73
CA SER A 189 -6.82 -4.74 10.44
C SER A 189 -6.02 -4.15 9.26
N LEU A 190 -6.43 -4.53 8.05
CA LEU A 190 -5.93 -3.96 6.81
C LEU A 190 -6.04 -2.41 6.79
N ALA A 191 -7.11 -1.84 7.35
CA ALA A 191 -7.30 -0.40 7.39
C ALA A 191 -6.23 0.30 8.26
N ASP A 192 -5.89 -0.31 9.40
CA ASP A 192 -4.87 0.23 10.31
C ASP A 192 -3.49 0.19 9.64
N ILE A 193 -3.12 -0.97 9.10
CA ILE A 193 -1.84 -1.18 8.41
C ILE A 193 -1.71 -0.22 7.22
N HIS A 194 -2.78 -0.07 6.44
CA HIS A 194 -2.76 0.80 5.28
C HIS A 194 -2.69 2.29 5.65
N LEU A 195 -3.35 2.75 6.72
CA LEU A 195 -3.16 4.12 7.22
C LEU A 195 -1.69 4.39 7.53
N TRP A 196 -1.04 3.48 8.25
CA TRP A 196 0.38 3.63 8.57
C TRP A 196 1.24 3.68 7.30
N ASN A 197 0.92 2.87 6.31
CA ASN A 197 1.56 2.88 5.00
C ASN A 197 1.36 4.22 4.24
N ILE A 198 0.18 4.83 4.34
CA ILE A 198 -0.12 6.15 3.78
C ILE A 198 0.68 7.26 4.46
N ILE A 199 0.77 7.25 5.79
CA ILE A 199 1.59 8.21 6.54
C ILE A 199 3.06 8.05 6.17
N HIS A 200 3.53 6.82 6.05
CA HIS A 200 4.90 6.53 5.62
C HIS A 200 5.18 7.02 4.20
N PHE A 201 4.24 6.85 3.25
CA PHE A 201 4.36 7.41 1.91
C PHE A 201 4.66 8.92 1.95
N TYR A 202 3.98 9.69 2.81
CA TYR A 202 4.29 11.11 2.98
C TYR A 202 5.69 11.37 3.55
N GLY A 203 6.29 10.42 4.26
CA GLY A 203 7.71 10.52 4.65
C GLY A 203 8.68 10.45 3.46
N THR A 204 8.24 9.90 2.32
CA THR A 204 9.09 9.69 1.14
C THR A 204 8.92 10.75 0.06
N VAL A 205 7.96 11.69 0.20
CA VAL A 205 7.72 12.74 -0.78
C VAL A 205 8.29 14.09 -0.31
N PRO A 206 8.82 14.94 -1.21
CA PRO A 206 9.63 16.10 -0.81
C PRO A 206 8.93 17.13 0.11
N TRP A 207 7.61 17.22 0.03
CA TRP A 207 6.77 18.14 0.82
C TRP A 207 5.98 17.44 1.93
N GLY A 208 6.14 16.13 2.06
CA GLY A 208 5.25 15.34 2.89
C GLY A 208 5.47 15.56 4.38
N GLN A 209 6.56 16.22 4.81
CA GLN A 209 6.67 16.74 6.18
C GLN A 209 5.49 17.65 6.54
N LYS A 210 5.02 18.51 5.62
CA LYS A 210 3.85 19.35 5.84
C LYS A 210 2.59 18.50 6.08
N ALA A 211 2.45 17.39 5.35
CA ALA A 211 1.34 16.45 5.54
C ALA A 211 1.47 15.69 6.88
N ILE A 212 2.66 15.20 7.22
CA ILE A 212 2.95 14.53 8.50
C ILE A 212 2.63 15.45 9.69
N ASP A 213 3.01 16.73 9.60
CA ASP A 213 2.69 17.71 10.64
C ASP A 213 1.18 17.95 10.77
N MET A 214 0.41 17.77 9.70
CA MET A 214 -1.04 17.73 9.79
C MET A 214 -1.53 16.46 10.46
N PHE A 215 -1.07 15.27 10.07
CA PHE A 215 -1.42 14.00 10.72
C PHE A 215 -1.22 14.04 12.24
N LYS A 216 -0.09 14.60 12.71
CA LYS A 216 0.23 14.73 14.15
C LYS A 216 -0.77 15.58 14.94
N LYS A 217 -1.57 16.44 14.28
CA LYS A 217 -2.61 17.25 14.94
C LYS A 217 -3.90 16.47 15.21
N TYR A 218 -4.02 15.25 14.67
CA TYR A 218 -5.18 14.38 14.81
C TYR A 218 -4.80 13.17 15.66
N PRO A 219 -4.95 13.27 16.99
CA PRO A 219 -4.37 12.32 17.93
C PRO A 219 -4.92 10.89 17.79
N LEU A 220 -6.17 10.70 17.38
CA LEU A 220 -6.70 9.34 17.18
C LEU A 220 -6.16 8.72 15.90
N VAL A 221 -6.06 9.48 14.81
CA VAL A 221 -5.39 9.03 13.57
C VAL A 221 -3.94 8.68 13.86
N TRP A 222 -3.22 9.52 14.60
CA TRP A 222 -1.83 9.26 14.97
C TRP A 222 -1.70 8.03 15.90
N LYS A 223 -2.64 7.84 16.83
CA LYS A 223 -2.68 6.65 17.69
C LYS A 223 -2.80 5.34 16.91
N VAL A 224 -3.56 5.30 15.81
CA VAL A 224 -3.63 4.10 14.95
C VAL A 224 -2.24 3.79 14.39
N LYS A 225 -1.54 4.79 13.86
CA LYS A 225 -0.16 4.65 13.38
C LYS A 225 0.76 4.10 14.48
N GLU A 226 0.73 4.66 15.68
CA GLU A 226 1.55 4.21 16.80
C GLU A 226 1.19 2.78 17.26
N THR A 227 -0.07 2.38 17.08
CA THR A 227 -0.54 1.03 17.41
C THR A 227 0.06 0.02 16.43
N VAL A 228 0.02 0.31 15.13
CA VAL A 228 0.59 -0.55 14.09
C VAL A 228 2.11 -0.65 14.21
N GLU A 229 2.79 0.44 14.55
CA GLU A 229 4.24 0.46 14.74
C GLU A 229 4.76 -0.37 15.91
N ARG A 230 3.87 -0.81 16.80
CA ARG A 230 4.26 -1.70 17.90
C ARG A 230 4.10 -3.18 17.53
N VAL A 231 3.63 -3.49 16.33
CA VAL A 231 3.49 -4.87 15.85
C VAL A 231 4.89 -5.43 15.58
N PRO A 232 5.36 -6.45 16.33
CA PRO A 232 6.76 -6.86 16.31
C PRO A 232 7.30 -7.22 14.93
N ARG A 233 6.52 -7.97 14.14
CA ARG A 233 6.92 -8.36 12.77
C ARG A 233 7.07 -7.16 11.84
N LEU A 234 6.24 -6.13 11.99
CA LEU A 234 6.35 -4.91 11.19
C LEU A 234 7.54 -4.05 11.64
N VAL A 235 7.85 -4.03 12.93
CA VAL A 235 9.08 -3.38 13.45
C VAL A 235 10.32 -4.06 12.86
N GLU A 236 10.38 -5.38 12.94
CA GLU A 236 11.48 -6.17 12.39
C GLU A 236 11.62 -5.95 10.88
N TRP A 237 10.51 -6.07 10.13
CA TRP A 237 10.48 -5.84 8.69
C TRP A 237 11.00 -4.45 8.30
N ARG A 238 10.50 -3.39 8.95
CA ARG A 238 10.91 -2.02 8.60
C ARG A 238 12.32 -1.66 9.05
N ALA A 239 12.92 -2.44 9.95
CA ALA A 239 14.32 -2.28 10.33
C ALA A 239 15.31 -2.87 9.31
N THR A 240 14.83 -3.71 8.38
CA THR A 240 15.67 -4.37 7.36
C THR A 240 16.29 -3.37 6.37
N ASP A 241 17.44 -3.73 5.81
CA ASP A 241 18.07 -2.95 4.74
C ASP A 241 17.23 -2.97 3.44
N GLU A 242 16.47 -4.04 3.24
CA GLU A 242 15.54 -4.16 2.12
C GLU A 242 14.45 -3.08 2.18
N PHE A 243 13.81 -2.91 3.34
CA PHE A 243 12.79 -1.89 3.50
C PHE A 243 13.35 -0.47 3.33
N LYS A 244 14.52 -0.20 3.93
CA LYS A 244 15.22 1.08 3.77
C LYS A 244 15.61 1.36 2.32
N GLY A 245 15.92 0.32 1.55
CA GLY A 245 16.15 0.43 0.11
C GLY A 245 14.94 1.00 -0.63
N TYR A 246 13.73 0.55 -0.30
CA TYR A 246 12.50 1.11 -0.87
C TYR A 246 12.24 2.55 -0.49
N GLU A 247 12.57 2.92 0.75
CA GLU A 247 12.47 4.31 1.21
C GLU A 247 13.40 5.21 0.39
N MET A 248 14.66 4.82 0.25
CA MET A 248 15.67 5.57 -0.49
C MET A 248 15.30 5.74 -1.96
N GLU A 249 14.86 4.67 -2.62
CA GLU A 249 14.42 4.74 -4.01
C GLU A 249 13.12 5.53 -4.15
N SER A 250 12.16 5.46 -3.22
CA SER A 250 10.99 6.33 -3.23
C SER A 250 11.37 7.81 -3.13
N VAL A 251 12.26 8.17 -2.21
CA VAL A 251 12.74 9.55 -2.05
C VAL A 251 13.37 10.07 -3.35
N LYS A 252 14.22 9.24 -3.96
CA LYS A 252 14.86 9.56 -5.24
C LYS A 252 13.83 9.73 -6.36
N ASN A 253 12.89 8.80 -6.51
CA ASN A 253 11.85 8.86 -7.53
C ASN A 253 10.93 10.07 -7.33
N TYR A 254 10.52 10.37 -6.09
CA TYR A 254 9.60 11.48 -5.84
C TYR A 254 10.25 12.86 -5.78
N SER A 255 11.59 12.94 -5.80
CA SER A 255 12.33 14.21 -5.76
C SER A 255 11.98 15.16 -6.91
N GLU A 256 11.62 14.63 -8.09
CA GLU A 256 11.21 15.43 -9.25
C GLU A 256 9.88 16.19 -9.03
N PHE A 257 9.07 15.76 -8.06
CA PHE A 257 7.80 16.39 -7.68
C PHE A 257 7.95 17.46 -6.59
N GLY A 258 9.18 17.79 -6.20
CA GLY A 258 9.49 18.89 -5.30
C GLY A 258 9.23 20.28 -5.92
N LEU A 259 9.16 21.29 -5.06
CA LEU A 259 9.31 22.70 -5.44
C LEU A 259 10.72 23.16 -5.09
N ASP A 260 11.30 24.01 -5.94
CA ASP A 260 12.65 24.54 -5.73
C ASP A 260 12.76 25.28 -4.38
N GLY A 261 13.73 24.88 -3.55
CA GLY A 261 14.11 25.58 -2.32
C GLY A 261 13.25 25.30 -1.07
N GLU A 262 12.10 24.63 -1.17
CA GLU A 262 11.24 24.31 -0.01
C GLU A 262 11.33 22.86 0.47
N ASP A 263 11.67 21.93 -0.41
CA ASP A 263 11.37 20.51 -0.24
C ASP A 263 12.63 19.63 -0.07
N ALA A 264 13.66 20.11 0.63
CA ALA A 264 14.83 19.29 0.94
C ALA A 264 14.40 18.06 1.78
N VAL A 265 14.52 16.86 1.21
CA VAL A 265 14.15 15.62 1.90
C VAL A 265 15.12 15.42 3.06
N ALA A 266 14.64 15.64 4.28
CA ALA A 266 15.36 15.18 5.46
C ALA A 266 15.49 13.65 5.35
N PRO A 267 16.63 13.04 5.70
CA PRO A 267 16.71 11.59 5.83
C PRO A 267 15.56 11.15 6.72
N LEU A 268 14.80 10.15 6.29
CA LEU A 268 13.79 9.51 7.12
C LEU A 268 14.47 9.12 8.43
N THR A 269 14.21 9.90 9.48
CA THR A 269 14.45 9.41 10.82
C THR A 269 13.40 8.33 10.99
N PRO A 270 13.78 7.08 11.36
CA PRO A 270 12.81 6.11 11.78
C PRO A 270 11.88 6.83 12.75
N VAL A 271 10.59 6.88 12.45
CA VAL A 271 9.67 7.55 13.35
C VAL A 271 9.66 6.67 14.60
N ALA A 272 10.39 7.13 15.62
CA ALA A 272 10.49 6.48 16.92
C ALA A 272 9.10 6.39 17.57
#